data_AF-A0A2W4IXH7-F1
#
_entry.id   AF-A0A2W4IXH7-F1
#
_cell.length_a   1.000
_cell.length_b   1.000
_cell.length_c   1.000
_cell.angle_alpha   90.00
_cell.angle_beta   90.00
_cell.angle_gamma   90.00
#
_symmetry.space_group_name_H-M   'P 1'
#
loop_
_entity.id
_entity.type
_entity.pdbx_description
1 polymer ?
#
loop_
_entity_poly.entity_id
_entity_poly.type
_entity_poly.pdbx_seq_one_letter_code
_entity_poly.pdbx_strand_id
1 'polypeptide(L)'
;MASKVKILFIAVILSLFSLPSFADKYNLGLDYALYTPKNFGEFRKVANVQNYSEITTGYRNSCGPMTMLFIHNYYTYKKQGRPDDLSKSVASVKAAIERQYNKTMGLRNNVYTDFDNLKALGRSWGWSSVRKSNKSGFDGSPNLYEFIKRKLTENKFVVVNLEKNSILTKDLFRNVQHFITITAVIEHRNGTINIVYFDPWDGKLKTTTYDNLRKSWIGTHNVLTINGN
;
A
#
# COMPACT_ATOMS: atom_id res chain seq x y z
N MET A 1 12.06 -22.22 24.61
CA MET A 1 12.82 -21.47 23.59
C MET A 1 11.94 -20.62 22.64
N ALA A 2 10.83 -20.05 23.11
CA ALA A 2 9.88 -19.31 22.25
C ALA A 2 9.87 -17.78 22.44
N SER A 3 10.64 -17.22 23.39
CA SER A 3 10.57 -15.79 23.72
C SER A 3 11.59 -14.91 22.98
N LYS A 4 12.73 -15.46 22.53
CA LYS A 4 13.80 -14.64 21.91
C LYS A 4 13.51 -14.24 20.45
N VAL A 5 12.71 -15.01 19.72
CA VAL A 5 12.36 -14.72 18.30
C VAL A 5 11.36 -13.57 18.18
N LYS A 6 10.44 -13.41 19.14
CA LYS A 6 9.46 -12.31 19.14
C LYS A 6 10.09 -10.95 19.48
N ILE A 7 11.10 -10.93 20.35
CA ILE A 7 11.75 -9.69 20.80
C ILE A 7 12.66 -9.12 19.69
N LEU A 8 13.35 -9.98 18.93
CA LEU A 8 14.16 -9.53 17.79
C LEU A 8 13.30 -8.95 16.65
N PHE A 9 12.11 -9.52 16.42
CA PHE A 9 11.17 -9.07 15.39
C PHE A 9 10.55 -7.69 15.68
N ILE A 10 10.30 -7.38 16.96
CA ILE A 10 9.75 -6.09 17.39
C ILE A 10 10.83 -5.00 17.40
N ALA A 11 12.08 -5.35 17.74
CA ALA A 11 13.21 -4.41 17.70
C ALA A 11 13.55 -3.97 16.26
N VAL A 12 13.45 -4.86 15.28
CA VAL A 12 13.65 -4.54 13.85
C VAL A 12 12.55 -3.62 13.32
N ILE A 13 11.30 -3.79 13.79
CA ILE A 13 10.24 -2.83 13.47
C ILE A 13 10.65 -1.47 14.05
N LEU A 14 10.97 -1.37 15.35
CA LEU A 14 11.30 -0.10 16.04
C LEU A 14 12.57 0.62 15.56
N SER A 15 13.59 -0.07 15.04
CA SER A 15 14.82 0.57 14.53
C SER A 15 14.71 1.12 13.10
N LEU A 16 13.64 0.77 12.37
CA LEU A 16 13.33 1.33 11.05
C LEU A 16 12.73 2.75 11.12
N PHE A 17 12.66 3.37 12.31
CA PHE A 17 11.94 4.62 12.57
C PHE A 17 12.82 5.80 12.99
N SER A 18 14.12 5.80 12.69
CA SER A 18 15.02 6.92 12.99
C SER A 18 16.05 7.22 11.90
N LEU A 19 15.89 6.65 10.70
CA LEU A 19 16.85 6.82 9.60
C LEU A 19 16.48 8.01 8.70
N PRO A 20 17.39 8.95 8.42
CA PRO A 20 17.14 10.09 7.55
C PRO A 20 17.03 9.68 6.07
N SER A 21 15.84 9.91 5.51
CA SER A 21 15.54 10.40 4.16
C SER A 21 16.39 10.02 2.93
N PHE A 22 16.37 8.77 2.44
CA PHE A 22 16.69 8.47 1.03
C PHE A 22 15.95 7.22 0.52
N ALA A 23 15.77 7.12 -0.81
CA ALA A 23 15.40 5.86 -1.47
C ALA A 23 16.66 4.97 -1.53
N ASP A 24 17.04 4.39 -0.39
CA ASP A 24 18.31 3.68 -0.24
C ASP A 24 18.12 2.18 -0.06
N LYS A 25 18.98 1.41 -0.75
CA LYS A 25 19.31 0.03 -0.38
C LYS A 25 20.12 0.09 0.90
N TYR A 26 19.48 -0.07 2.06
CA TYR A 26 20.22 -0.14 3.31
C TYR A 26 20.80 -1.54 3.48
N ASN A 27 22.14 -1.65 3.40
CA ASN A 27 22.88 -2.77 3.95
C ASN A 27 23.16 -2.42 5.42
N LEU A 28 22.18 -2.59 6.30
CA LEU A 28 22.22 -2.08 7.69
C LEU A 28 23.26 -2.78 8.59
N GLY A 29 24.19 -3.56 8.05
CA GLY A 29 24.95 -4.57 8.81
C GLY A 29 24.05 -5.65 9.42
N LEU A 30 22.75 -5.60 9.13
CA LEU A 30 21.71 -6.55 9.46
C LEU A 30 21.47 -7.40 8.21
N ASP A 31 21.12 -8.68 8.38
CA ASP A 31 20.95 -9.69 7.32
C ASP A 31 19.80 -9.40 6.33
N TYR A 32 19.50 -8.15 5.98
CA TYR A 32 18.44 -7.79 5.05
C TYR A 32 18.69 -6.52 4.23
N ALA A 33 18.04 -6.44 3.06
CA ALA A 33 17.89 -5.24 2.25
C ALA A 33 16.42 -4.77 2.25
N LEU A 34 16.22 -3.46 2.45
CA LEU A 34 14.90 -2.82 2.44
C LEU A 34 14.73 -1.97 1.17
N TYR A 35 13.59 -2.11 0.50
CA TYR A 35 13.18 -1.26 -0.62
C TYR A 35 11.85 -0.61 -0.28
N THR A 36 11.81 0.71 -0.21
CA THR A 36 10.60 1.50 0.15
C THR A 36 10.71 2.90 -0.46
N PRO A 37 9.60 3.61 -0.74
CA PRO A 37 9.67 4.98 -1.22
C PRO A 37 10.41 5.91 -0.26
N LYS A 38 11.13 6.90 -0.80
CA LYS A 38 11.87 7.90 -0.02
C LYS A 38 10.96 8.57 1.01
N ASN A 39 11.49 8.80 2.21
CA ASN A 39 10.79 9.44 3.33
C ASN A 39 9.51 8.72 3.80
N PHE A 40 9.24 7.49 3.35
CA PHE A 40 8.05 6.75 3.79
C PHE A 40 8.07 6.46 5.30
N GLY A 41 9.25 6.17 5.86
CA GLY A 41 9.45 6.01 7.30
C GLY A 41 9.05 7.26 8.10
N GLU A 42 9.44 8.45 7.63
CA GLU A 42 9.09 9.73 8.26
C GLU A 42 7.61 10.07 8.08
N PHE A 43 7.08 9.90 6.87
CA PHE A 43 5.66 10.04 6.58
C PHE A 43 4.81 9.23 7.57
N ARG A 44 5.15 7.96 7.81
CA ARG A 44 4.41 7.07 8.70
C ARG A 44 4.36 7.55 10.15
N LYS A 45 5.37 8.28 10.63
CA LYS A 45 5.39 8.80 12.01
C LYS A 45 4.34 9.89 12.22
N VAL A 46 4.04 10.64 11.16
CA VAL A 46 3.13 11.79 11.22
C VAL A 46 1.79 11.51 10.55
N ALA A 47 1.72 10.51 9.67
CA ALA A 47 0.49 10.11 9.01
C ALA A 47 -0.35 9.27 9.97
N ASN A 48 -1.57 9.73 10.25
CA ASN A 48 -2.56 8.96 11.00
C ASN A 48 -3.15 7.85 10.12
N VAL A 49 -2.33 6.88 9.73
CA VAL A 49 -2.68 5.81 8.76
C VAL A 49 -3.89 5.00 9.21
N GLN A 50 -4.12 4.88 10.52
CA GLN A 50 -5.29 4.19 11.08
C GLN A 50 -6.64 4.86 10.74
N ASN A 51 -6.64 6.15 10.38
CA ASN A 51 -7.85 6.85 9.96
C ASN A 51 -8.38 6.33 8.61
N TYR A 52 -7.55 5.64 7.83
CA TYR A 52 -7.90 4.99 6.57
C TYR A 52 -8.42 3.57 6.76
N SER A 53 -9.22 3.34 7.82
CA SER A 53 -9.82 2.06 8.16
C SER A 53 -11.28 1.97 7.68
N GLU A 54 -11.57 1.01 6.82
CA GLU A 54 -12.93 0.72 6.34
C GLU A 54 -13.86 0.31 7.49
N ILE A 55 -13.33 -0.44 8.46
CA ILE A 55 -14.06 -0.82 9.68
C ILE A 55 -14.46 0.45 10.44
N THR A 56 -13.51 1.34 10.70
CA THR A 56 -13.72 2.49 11.59
C THR A 56 -14.54 3.60 10.93
N THR A 57 -14.40 3.80 9.62
CA THR A 57 -15.22 4.74 8.85
C THR A 57 -16.62 4.22 8.55
N GLY A 58 -16.83 2.90 8.62
CA GLY A 58 -18.06 2.23 8.19
C GLY A 58 -18.17 2.00 6.68
N TYR A 59 -17.17 2.42 5.90
CA TYR A 59 -17.15 2.28 4.43
C TYR A 59 -16.49 0.95 4.02
N ARG A 60 -17.16 -0.16 4.34
CA ARG A 60 -16.64 -1.55 4.18
C ARG A 60 -16.47 -2.06 2.74
N ASN A 61 -16.75 -1.25 1.72
CA ASN A 61 -16.55 -1.59 0.31
C ASN A 61 -15.66 -0.55 -0.42
N SER A 62 -14.81 0.17 0.32
CA SER A 62 -14.03 1.31 -0.15
C SER A 62 -12.51 1.09 -0.15
N CYS A 63 -12.04 -0.15 -0.07
CA CYS A 63 -10.62 -0.51 -0.03
C CYS A 63 -9.80 0.12 -1.16
N GLY A 64 -10.38 0.24 -2.36
CA GLY A 64 -9.79 0.93 -3.50
C GLY A 64 -9.58 2.44 -3.23
N PRO A 65 -10.65 3.24 -3.05
CA PRO A 65 -10.52 4.67 -2.72
C PRO A 65 -9.70 4.96 -1.46
N MET A 66 -9.77 4.13 -0.42
CA MET A 66 -8.95 4.28 0.79
C MET A 66 -7.46 4.11 0.51
N THR A 67 -7.11 3.07 -0.23
CA THR A 67 -5.74 2.85 -0.74
C THR A 67 -5.26 4.08 -1.51
N MET A 68 -6.09 4.64 -2.38
CA MET A 68 -5.74 5.83 -3.17
C MET A 68 -5.52 7.08 -2.30
N LEU A 69 -6.37 7.31 -1.29
CA LEU A 69 -6.22 8.44 -0.37
C LEU A 69 -4.99 8.29 0.55
N PHE A 70 -4.65 7.07 0.96
CA PHE A 70 -3.41 6.79 1.69
C PHE A 70 -2.19 7.21 0.86
N ILE A 71 -2.18 6.85 -0.43
CA ILE A 71 -1.11 7.23 -1.35
C ILE A 71 -1.10 8.75 -1.60
N HIS A 72 -2.28 9.38 -1.71
CA HIS A 72 -2.41 10.83 -1.86
C HIS A 72 -1.77 11.58 -0.69
N ASN A 73 -1.98 11.07 0.52
CA ASN A 73 -1.40 11.64 1.72
C ASN A 73 0.12 11.57 1.72
N TYR A 74 0.70 10.44 1.27
CA TYR A 74 2.15 10.33 1.11
C TYR A 74 2.70 11.34 0.09
N TYR A 75 2.07 11.48 -1.07
CA TYR A 75 2.53 12.45 -2.07
C TYR A 75 2.35 13.89 -1.61
N THR A 76 1.28 14.18 -0.85
CA THR A 76 1.09 15.48 -0.20
C THR A 76 2.21 15.75 0.80
N TYR A 77 2.55 14.78 1.64
CA TYR A 77 3.67 14.89 2.57
C TYR A 77 5.01 15.11 1.85
N LYS A 78 5.28 14.38 0.77
CA LYS A 78 6.50 14.57 -0.03
C LYS A 78 6.61 16.00 -0.56
N LYS A 79 5.48 16.60 -0.98
CA LYS A 79 5.44 17.95 -1.55
C LYS A 79 5.46 19.05 -0.48
N GLN A 80 4.77 18.85 0.65
CA GLN A 80 4.49 19.90 1.63
C GLN A 80 5.23 19.73 2.96
N GLY A 81 5.91 18.61 3.18
CA GLY A 81 6.56 18.26 4.46
C GLY A 81 5.57 17.88 5.57
N ARG A 82 4.26 17.86 5.30
CA ARG A 82 3.20 17.52 6.26
C ARG A 82 2.09 16.68 5.63
N PRO A 83 1.44 15.79 6.39
CA PRO A 83 0.28 15.04 5.92
C PRO A 83 -0.84 15.97 5.43
N ASP A 84 -1.64 15.45 4.52
CA ASP A 84 -2.88 16.05 4.05
C ASP A 84 -3.87 16.19 5.22
N ASP A 85 -4.60 17.30 5.23
CA ASP A 85 -5.66 17.59 6.16
C ASP A 85 -6.79 16.55 6.10
N LEU A 86 -6.95 15.88 4.95
CA LEU A 86 -7.87 14.75 4.78
C LEU A 86 -7.58 13.58 5.74
N SER A 87 -6.36 13.47 6.24
CA SER A 87 -5.91 12.38 7.12
C SER A 87 -6.07 12.67 8.62
N LYS A 88 -6.51 13.88 8.99
CA LYS A 88 -6.54 14.35 10.39
C LYS A 88 -7.45 13.53 11.30
N SER A 89 -8.55 13.00 10.78
CA SER A 89 -9.50 12.20 11.54
C SER A 89 -10.26 11.22 10.66
N VAL A 90 -10.87 10.20 11.27
CA VAL A 90 -11.79 9.26 10.60
C VAL A 90 -12.90 10.01 9.85
N ALA A 91 -13.45 11.08 10.43
CA ALA A 91 -14.48 11.91 9.80
C ALA A 91 -13.94 12.63 8.54
N SER A 92 -12.71 13.13 8.60
CA SER A 92 -12.06 13.80 7.45
C SER A 92 -11.82 12.82 6.31
N VAL A 93 -11.36 11.61 6.62
CA VAL A 93 -11.17 10.53 5.64
C VAL A 93 -12.50 10.11 5.04
N LYS A 94 -13.54 9.91 5.85
CA LYS A 94 -14.89 9.58 5.37
C LYS A 94 -15.42 10.64 4.40
N ALA A 95 -15.34 11.92 4.77
CA ALA A 95 -15.75 13.01 3.89
C ALA A 95 -14.92 13.07 2.59
N ALA A 96 -13.63 12.74 2.66
CA ALA A 96 -12.78 12.64 1.48
C ALA A 96 -13.24 11.53 0.53
N ILE A 97 -13.50 10.33 1.06
CA ILE A 97 -14.00 9.18 0.30
C ILE A 97 -15.33 9.51 -0.38
N GLU A 98 -16.27 10.11 0.35
CA GLU A 98 -17.57 10.54 -0.18
C GLU A 98 -17.43 11.51 -1.34
N ARG A 99 -16.48 12.46 -1.27
CA ARG A 99 -16.17 13.34 -2.41
C ARG A 99 -15.64 12.56 -3.60
N GLN A 100 -14.77 11.58 -3.40
CA GLN A 100 -14.20 10.80 -4.51
C GLN A 100 -15.24 9.90 -5.18
N TYR A 101 -16.13 9.27 -4.42
CA TYR A 101 -17.25 8.52 -4.98
C TYR A 101 -18.13 9.41 -5.86
N ASN A 102 -18.65 10.50 -5.31
CA ASN A 102 -19.68 11.27 -6.00
C ASN A 102 -19.11 12.17 -7.11
N LYS A 103 -18.00 12.88 -6.85
CA LYS A 103 -17.49 13.91 -7.78
C LYS A 103 -16.50 13.37 -8.82
N THR A 104 -15.72 12.36 -8.44
CA THR A 104 -14.63 11.88 -9.31
C THR A 104 -15.03 10.62 -10.08
N MET A 105 -15.65 9.66 -9.39
CA MET A 105 -16.00 8.38 -9.99
C MET A 105 -17.45 8.31 -10.49
N GLY A 106 -18.32 9.25 -10.09
CA GLY A 106 -19.74 9.24 -10.45
C GLY A 106 -20.50 8.05 -9.86
N LEU A 107 -20.05 7.56 -8.70
CA LEU A 107 -20.57 6.36 -8.04
C LEU A 107 -21.27 6.72 -6.73
N ARG A 108 -22.26 5.91 -6.35
CA ARG A 108 -22.84 5.97 -5.00
C ARG A 108 -21.77 5.64 -3.96
N ASN A 109 -21.86 6.28 -2.80
CA ASN A 109 -20.99 5.99 -1.65
C ASN A 109 -20.97 4.50 -1.29
N ASN A 110 -19.78 4.01 -0.91
CA ASN A 110 -19.57 2.67 -0.34
C ASN A 110 -20.00 1.49 -1.26
N VAL A 111 -19.81 1.66 -2.57
CA VAL A 111 -19.92 0.57 -3.56
C VAL A 111 -18.54 0.06 -3.96
N TYR A 112 -18.46 -1.18 -4.42
CA TYR A 112 -17.22 -1.74 -4.93
C TYR A 112 -16.69 -0.93 -6.11
N THR A 113 -15.37 -0.77 -6.15
CA THR A 113 -14.65 -0.08 -7.23
C THR A 113 -13.77 -1.07 -7.99
N ASP A 114 -13.48 -0.76 -9.25
CA ASP A 114 -12.47 -1.45 -10.03
C ASP A 114 -11.24 -0.56 -10.28
N PHE A 115 -10.26 -1.10 -11.01
CA PHE A 115 -9.05 -0.35 -11.35
C PHE A 115 -9.28 0.83 -12.29
N ASP A 116 -10.32 0.83 -13.13
CA ASP A 116 -10.62 1.97 -13.98
C ASP A 116 -11.20 3.13 -13.16
N ASN A 117 -11.98 2.83 -12.11
CA ASN A 117 -12.35 3.81 -11.10
C ASN A 117 -11.10 4.38 -10.39
N LEU A 118 -10.15 3.53 -9.97
CA LEU A 118 -8.93 4.01 -9.32
C LEU A 118 -8.03 4.82 -10.27
N LYS A 119 -7.99 4.47 -11.56
CA LYS A 119 -7.30 5.26 -12.60
C LYS A 119 -7.98 6.61 -12.83
N ALA A 120 -9.31 6.67 -12.81
CA ALA A 120 -10.04 7.93 -12.89
C ALA A 120 -9.71 8.83 -11.69
N LEU A 121 -9.65 8.23 -10.50
CA LEU A 121 -9.26 8.93 -9.28
C LEU A 121 -7.82 9.43 -9.32
N GLY A 122 -6.86 8.60 -9.75
CA GLY A 122 -5.47 9.06 -9.93
C GLY A 122 -5.36 10.22 -10.94
N ARG A 123 -6.10 10.14 -12.06
CA ARG A 123 -6.13 11.20 -13.08
C ARG A 123 -6.66 12.53 -12.56
N SER A 124 -7.68 12.53 -11.69
CA SER A 124 -8.19 13.78 -11.11
C SER A 124 -7.18 14.48 -10.20
N TRP A 125 -6.17 13.75 -9.72
CA TRP A 125 -5.04 14.29 -8.96
C TRP A 125 -3.79 14.53 -9.82
N GLY A 126 -3.92 14.43 -11.15
CA GLY A 126 -2.80 14.64 -12.09
C GLY A 126 -1.84 13.46 -12.18
N TRP A 127 -2.20 12.28 -11.68
CA TRP A 127 -1.35 11.10 -11.75
C TRP A 127 -1.67 10.26 -12.99
N SER A 128 -0.61 9.79 -13.65
CA SER A 128 -0.73 8.71 -14.62
C SER A 128 -0.70 7.37 -13.90
N SER A 129 -1.55 6.43 -14.32
CA SER A 129 -1.55 5.09 -13.77
C SER A 129 -1.75 4.02 -14.82
N VAL A 130 -0.90 2.98 -14.78
CA VAL A 130 -0.86 1.93 -15.80
C VAL A 130 -1.16 0.58 -15.17
N ARG A 131 -2.26 -0.04 -15.61
CA ARG A 131 -2.66 -1.41 -15.31
C ARG A 131 -1.69 -2.41 -15.96
N LYS A 132 -0.98 -3.23 -15.17
CA LYS A 132 0.04 -4.20 -15.64
C LYS A 132 -0.17 -5.62 -15.14
N SER A 133 -0.05 -6.59 -16.07
CA SER A 133 -0.37 -8.00 -15.84
C SER A 133 0.67 -9.03 -16.22
N ASN A 134 0.59 -10.27 -15.70
CA ASN A 134 1.45 -11.35 -16.23
C ASN A 134 1.15 -11.58 -17.73
N LYS A 135 -0.07 -11.29 -18.19
CA LYS A 135 -0.45 -11.40 -19.61
C LYS A 135 0.14 -10.29 -20.46
N SER A 136 0.20 -9.06 -19.93
CA SER A 136 0.72 -7.87 -20.62
C SER A 136 2.18 -7.55 -20.30
N GLY A 137 2.82 -8.36 -19.46
CA GLY A 137 4.17 -8.15 -18.95
C GLY A 137 4.27 -7.07 -17.88
N PHE A 138 5.40 -7.07 -17.17
CA PHE A 138 5.84 -5.98 -16.32
C PHE A 138 7.00 -5.28 -17.03
N ASP A 139 6.79 -4.03 -17.47
CA ASP A 139 7.78 -3.29 -18.28
C ASP A 139 9.18 -3.40 -17.68
N GLY A 140 10.18 -3.95 -18.36
CA GLY A 140 11.55 -4.05 -17.85
C GLY A 140 11.71 -4.76 -16.50
N SER A 141 10.79 -5.65 -16.14
CA SER A 141 10.89 -6.48 -14.92
C SER A 141 10.50 -7.93 -15.25
N PRO A 142 11.32 -8.93 -14.89
CA PRO A 142 11.08 -10.33 -15.27
C PRO A 142 9.86 -10.94 -14.58
N ASN A 143 9.41 -10.38 -13.45
CA ASN A 143 8.28 -10.88 -12.67
C ASN A 143 7.69 -9.75 -11.80
N LEU A 144 6.55 -10.04 -11.14
CA LEU A 144 5.90 -9.08 -10.23
C LEU A 144 6.84 -8.60 -9.12
N TYR A 145 7.66 -9.50 -8.58
CA TYR A 145 8.58 -9.18 -7.49
C TYR A 145 9.54 -8.05 -7.87
N GLU A 146 10.29 -8.22 -8.95
CA GLU A 146 11.23 -7.22 -9.47
C GLU A 146 10.49 -5.94 -9.90
N PHE A 147 9.26 -6.07 -10.40
CA PHE A 147 8.43 -4.91 -10.70
C PHE A 147 8.11 -4.10 -9.45
N ILE A 148 7.62 -4.75 -8.38
CA ILE A 148 7.31 -4.09 -7.10
C ILE A 148 8.56 -3.39 -6.57
N LYS A 149 9.67 -4.14 -6.45
CA LYS A 149 10.94 -3.65 -5.95
C LYS A 149 11.39 -2.39 -6.70
N ARG A 150 11.40 -2.42 -8.03
CA ARG A 150 11.78 -1.28 -8.86
C ARG A 150 10.81 -0.10 -8.70
N LYS A 151 9.50 -0.32 -8.60
CA LYS A 151 8.55 0.78 -8.39
C LYS A 151 8.72 1.47 -7.05
N LEU A 152 9.00 0.71 -5.99
CA LEU A 152 9.30 1.29 -4.69
C LEU A 152 10.58 2.14 -4.71
N THR A 153 11.64 1.70 -5.42
CA THR A 153 12.87 2.50 -5.57
C THR A 153 12.69 3.72 -6.49
N GLU A 154 11.76 3.66 -7.45
CA GLU A 154 11.31 4.82 -8.24
C GLU A 154 10.41 5.79 -7.43
N ASN A 155 10.27 5.60 -6.11
CA ASN A 155 9.37 6.37 -5.22
C ASN A 155 7.88 6.24 -5.57
N LYS A 156 7.46 5.07 -6.03
CA LYS A 156 6.08 4.78 -6.43
C LYS A 156 5.53 3.64 -5.60
N PHE A 157 4.26 3.76 -5.21
CA PHE A 157 3.53 2.65 -4.65
C PHE A 157 2.96 1.73 -5.72
N VAL A 158 2.70 0.50 -5.30
CA VAL A 158 2.06 -0.55 -6.09
C VAL A 158 0.77 -0.94 -5.40
N VAL A 159 -0.36 -0.63 -6.02
CA VAL A 159 -1.67 -1.12 -5.55
C VAL A 159 -1.93 -2.49 -6.17
N VAL A 160 -2.30 -3.48 -5.37
CA VAL A 160 -2.68 -4.81 -5.86
C VAL A 160 -4.09 -5.17 -5.40
N ASN A 161 -4.78 -6.01 -6.17
CA ASN A 161 -6.08 -6.55 -5.80
C ASN A 161 -5.94 -8.04 -5.43
N LEU A 162 -6.38 -8.38 -4.24
CA LEU A 162 -6.28 -9.71 -3.65
C LEU A 162 -7.55 -10.53 -3.92
N GLU A 163 -7.37 -11.83 -4.12
CA GLU A 163 -8.42 -12.77 -4.43
C GLU A 163 -9.22 -13.10 -3.19
N LYS A 164 -10.55 -13.15 -3.33
CA LYS A 164 -11.44 -13.60 -2.26
C LYS A 164 -11.02 -14.98 -1.73
N ASN A 165 -11.24 -15.23 -0.44
CA ASN A 165 -10.86 -16.48 0.24
C ASN A 165 -9.36 -16.84 0.17
N SER A 166 -8.48 -15.92 -0.21
CA SER A 166 -7.04 -16.16 -0.16
C SER A 166 -6.52 -16.10 1.28
N ILE A 167 -5.27 -16.53 1.50
CA ILE A 167 -4.64 -16.46 2.83
C ILE A 167 -4.61 -15.03 3.40
N LEU A 168 -4.62 -14.00 2.55
CA LEU A 168 -4.64 -12.60 2.98
C LEU A 168 -6.04 -11.99 3.11
N THR A 169 -7.09 -12.62 2.58
CA THR A 169 -8.45 -12.04 2.59
C THR A 169 -9.49 -12.93 3.27
N LYS A 170 -9.15 -14.16 3.64
CA LYS A 170 -10.08 -15.15 4.23
C LYS A 170 -10.78 -14.69 5.51
N ASP A 171 -10.19 -13.74 6.22
CA ASP A 171 -10.72 -13.22 7.48
C ASP A 171 -11.41 -11.84 7.29
N LEU A 172 -11.54 -11.37 6.05
CA LEU A 172 -12.28 -10.15 5.72
C LEU A 172 -13.78 -10.43 5.73
N PHE A 173 -14.56 -9.41 6.11
CA PHE A 173 -16.01 -9.53 6.08
C PHE A 173 -16.50 -9.86 4.67
N ARG A 174 -17.41 -10.83 4.56
CA ARG A 174 -18.03 -11.29 3.30
C ARG A 174 -17.07 -11.93 2.28
N ASN A 175 -15.83 -12.23 2.65
CA ASN A 175 -14.90 -12.93 1.76
C ASN A 175 -14.80 -12.27 0.38
N VAL A 176 -14.48 -10.97 0.37
CA VAL A 176 -14.45 -10.16 -0.85
C VAL A 176 -13.03 -10.07 -1.43
N GLN A 177 -12.96 -9.67 -2.70
CA GLN A 177 -11.69 -9.19 -3.27
C GLN A 177 -11.27 -7.90 -2.58
N HIS A 178 -9.97 -7.63 -2.51
CA HIS A 178 -9.47 -6.57 -1.64
C HIS A 178 -8.27 -5.81 -2.20
N PHE A 179 -8.36 -4.49 -2.28
CA PHE A 179 -7.23 -3.64 -2.65
C PHE A 179 -6.32 -3.37 -1.45
N ILE A 180 -5.02 -3.54 -1.65
CA ILE A 180 -3.98 -3.16 -0.70
C ILE A 180 -2.89 -2.32 -1.40
N THR A 181 -2.12 -1.56 -0.63
CA THR A 181 -0.95 -0.83 -1.14
C THR A 181 0.33 -1.51 -0.69
N ILE A 182 1.19 -1.95 -1.60
CA ILE A 182 2.54 -2.41 -1.25
C ILE A 182 3.42 -1.20 -0.96
N THR A 183 4.08 -1.20 0.20
CA THR A 183 4.84 -0.05 0.74
C THR A 183 6.31 -0.35 0.97
N ALA A 184 6.68 -1.62 1.17
CA ALA A 184 8.07 -2.03 1.22
C ALA A 184 8.29 -3.50 0.83
N VAL A 185 9.52 -3.80 0.43
CA VAL A 185 10.07 -5.15 0.26
C VAL A 185 11.26 -5.30 1.21
N ILE A 186 11.32 -6.43 1.91
CA ILE A 186 12.44 -6.81 2.79
C ILE A 186 13.01 -8.13 2.28
N GLU A 187 14.21 -8.09 1.70
CA GLU A 187 14.99 -9.27 1.29
C GLU A 187 15.90 -9.69 2.43
N HIS A 188 15.80 -10.91 2.92
CA HIS A 188 16.70 -11.47 3.94
C HIS A 188 17.84 -12.26 3.28
N ARG A 189 18.99 -12.34 3.95
CA ARG A 189 20.18 -13.08 3.45
C ARG A 189 19.91 -14.57 3.19
N ASN A 190 18.96 -15.15 3.92
CA ASN A 190 18.54 -16.54 3.72
C ASN A 190 17.60 -16.73 2.50
N GLY A 191 17.37 -15.69 1.69
CA GLY A 191 16.50 -15.72 0.51
C GLY A 191 15.02 -15.48 0.82
N THR A 192 14.63 -15.29 2.08
CA THR A 192 13.24 -14.96 2.43
C THR A 192 12.90 -13.55 1.96
N ILE A 193 11.78 -13.41 1.25
CA ILE A 193 11.27 -12.13 0.79
C ILE A 193 9.97 -11.83 1.52
N ASN A 194 9.96 -10.74 2.28
CA ASN A 194 8.77 -10.22 2.94
C ASN A 194 8.27 -8.95 2.24
N ILE A 195 6.96 -8.80 2.21
CA ILE A 195 6.25 -7.66 1.65
C ILE A 195 5.53 -6.93 2.78
N VAL A 196 5.75 -5.63 2.89
CA VAL A 196 5.00 -4.75 3.78
C VAL A 196 3.94 -4.02 2.98
N TYR A 197 2.70 -4.08 3.43
CA TYR A 197 1.57 -3.47 2.73
C TYR A 197 0.64 -2.75 3.71
N PHE A 198 0.00 -1.69 3.22
CA PHE A 198 -1.11 -1.04 3.88
C PHE A 198 -2.41 -1.75 3.51
N ASP A 199 -3.15 -2.13 4.53
CA ASP A 199 -4.46 -2.75 4.43
C ASP A 199 -5.54 -1.74 4.87
N PRO A 200 -6.39 -1.25 3.93
CA PRO A 200 -7.44 -0.31 4.26
C PRO A 200 -8.56 -0.93 5.11
N TRP A 201 -8.65 -2.25 5.21
CA TRP A 201 -9.71 -2.91 6.00
C TRP A 201 -9.68 -2.44 7.45
N ASP A 202 -8.49 -2.49 8.06
CA ASP A 202 -8.25 -2.09 9.45
C ASP A 202 -7.32 -0.88 9.59
N GLY A 203 -6.88 -0.29 8.48
CA GLY A 203 -6.02 0.89 8.46
C GLY A 203 -4.60 0.62 8.97
N LYS A 204 -4.08 -0.60 8.80
CA LYS A 204 -2.77 -1.00 9.35
C LYS A 204 -1.75 -1.35 8.27
N LEU A 205 -0.47 -1.16 8.61
CA LEU A 205 0.63 -1.76 7.88
C LEU A 205 0.85 -3.18 8.38
N LYS A 206 0.91 -4.13 7.45
CA LYS A 206 1.05 -5.56 7.70
C LYS A 206 2.23 -6.10 6.92
N THR A 207 2.76 -7.22 7.37
CA THR A 207 3.86 -7.92 6.71
C THR A 207 3.43 -9.33 6.34
N THR A 208 3.79 -9.79 5.15
CA THR A 208 3.57 -11.16 4.69
C THR A 208 4.76 -11.64 3.86
N THR A 209 4.83 -12.92 3.52
CA THR A 209 5.82 -13.44 2.57
C THR A 209 5.41 -13.13 1.14
N TYR A 210 6.37 -13.00 0.22
CA TYR A 210 6.07 -12.83 -1.20
C TYR A 210 5.25 -14.00 -1.77
N ASP A 211 5.48 -15.23 -1.29
CA ASP A 211 4.69 -16.38 -1.73
C ASP A 211 3.22 -16.29 -1.32
N ASN A 212 2.93 -15.83 -0.09
CA ASN A 212 1.56 -15.58 0.35
C ASN A 212 0.89 -14.47 -0.45
N LEU A 213 1.62 -13.38 -0.76
CA LEU A 213 1.12 -12.33 -1.65
C LEU A 213 0.79 -12.91 -3.03
N ARG A 214 1.72 -13.63 -3.64
CA ARG A 214 1.58 -14.23 -4.98
C ARG A 214 0.38 -15.17 -5.05
N LYS A 215 0.18 -16.01 -4.04
CA LYS A 215 -0.97 -16.94 -3.93
C LYS A 215 -2.30 -16.23 -3.67
N SER A 216 -2.25 -15.03 -3.11
CA SER A 216 -3.45 -14.23 -2.81
C SER A 216 -3.78 -13.22 -3.88
N TRP A 217 -2.97 -13.12 -4.93
CA TRP A 217 -3.11 -12.07 -5.92
C TRP A 217 -4.03 -12.50 -7.05
N ILE A 218 -5.01 -11.67 -7.39
CA ILE A 218 -5.88 -11.96 -8.54
C ILE A 218 -5.04 -11.89 -9.81
N GLY A 219 -4.92 -13.03 -10.49
CA GLY A 219 -4.24 -13.21 -11.77
C GLY A 219 -4.88 -12.48 -12.97
N THR A 220 -5.54 -11.34 -12.75
CA THR A 220 -5.83 -10.32 -13.78
C THR A 220 -5.07 -9.02 -13.56
N HIS A 221 -4.18 -9.00 -12.55
CA HIS A 221 -2.99 -8.18 -12.43
C HIS A 221 -3.15 -6.75 -12.98
N ASN A 222 -3.63 -5.85 -12.13
CA ASN A 222 -3.34 -4.47 -12.38
C ASN A 222 -2.56 -4.06 -11.16
N VAL A 223 -1.34 -3.62 -11.39
CA VAL A 223 -0.75 -2.71 -10.44
C VAL A 223 -1.20 -1.32 -10.83
N LEU A 224 -1.70 -0.54 -9.88
CA LEU A 224 -1.74 0.91 -10.09
C LEU A 224 -0.39 1.47 -9.63
N THR A 225 0.42 1.93 -10.57
CA THR A 225 1.56 2.80 -10.25
C THR A 225 1.06 4.23 -10.26
N ILE A 226 1.38 4.97 -9.20
CA ILE A 226 1.02 6.37 -9.10
C ILE A 226 2.29 7.18 -9.29
N ASN A 227 2.31 8.03 -10.32
CA ASN A 227 3.34 9.05 -10.50
C ASN A 227 2.82 10.34 -9.86
N GLY A 228 3.19 10.61 -8.62
CA GLY A 228 2.98 11.93 -8.02
C GLY A 228 4.07 12.89 -8.52
N ASN A 229 3.67 14.02 -9.12
CA ASN A 229 4.59 15.12 -9.43
C ASN A 229 5.20 15.66 -8.13
#